data_AF-A0A7W1HHF6-F1
#
_entry.id   AF-A0A7W1HHF6-F1
#
_cell.length_a   1.000
_cell.length_b   1.000
_cell.length_c   1.000
_cell.angle_alpha   90.00
_cell.angle_beta   90.00
_cell.angle_gamma   90.00
#
_symmetry.space_group_name_H-M   'P 1'
#
loop_
_entity.id
_entity.type
_entity.pdbx_description
1 polymer ?
#
loop_
_entity_poly.entity_id
_entity_poly.type
_entity_poly.pdbx_seq_one_letter_code
_entity_poly.pdbx_strand_id
1 'polypeptide(L)'
;MNSKWNKRGIAFIPESQPPFIDHLAPIASMMDIPLFFVEEQSYELGKRYYPNVRCQLEDVSLFSLEHLVENYDVSFMAEPWNRDKILKEFSVLEKRYKKKWKNVFCPHGFSDKGFYFDLCYKDAELYLVYGENMIDLLKERGIWERIKSYVITGNNRYSYYKQNAVFYEDVFEKEIQSQFDMKRPIILYAPTWLDLELAGSLEDACGYIYDGLPSDYNLLVKVHPRFELDDPVGYYSILSQYKYKKNVHFLANFPPIFPLLAHTDIFIGDTSSVGYDFLAFDKPMFLLNKFNRDIKTDRRLFLFQCATEIKPEQYSDIYTIIEKSLSHDAEKMSPLRKKMWEYSFGHERPLEDIRADIIRACATI
;
A
#
# COMPACT_ATOMS: atom_id res chain seq x y z
N MET A 1 31.80 9.49 4.52
CA MET A 1 32.36 8.51 5.48
C MET A 1 31.29 7.46 5.74
N ASN A 2 31.45 6.25 5.19
CA ASN A 2 30.51 5.14 5.42
C ASN A 2 30.69 4.64 6.86
N SER A 3 29.89 5.16 7.80
CA SER A 3 29.74 4.49 9.09
C SER A 3 29.13 3.11 8.82
N LYS A 4 29.92 2.05 8.96
CA LYS A 4 29.41 0.69 8.82
C LYS A 4 28.27 0.50 9.82
N TRP A 5 27.08 0.20 9.29
CA TRP A 5 25.94 -0.20 10.11
C TRP A 5 26.24 -1.56 10.72
N ASN A 6 26.66 -1.57 11.98
CA ASN A 6 27.00 -2.80 12.71
C ASN A 6 25.79 -3.40 13.46
N LYS A 7 24.58 -2.91 13.20
CA LYS A 7 23.35 -3.39 13.85
C LYS A 7 22.69 -4.48 13.03
N ARG A 8 22.18 -5.51 13.69
CA ARG A 8 21.38 -6.58 13.08
C ARG A 8 19.94 -6.09 12.95
N GLY A 9 19.52 -5.80 11.72
CA GLY A 9 18.15 -5.38 11.43
C GLY A 9 17.29 -6.54 10.90
N ILE A 10 15.98 -6.40 11.02
CA ILE A 10 14.99 -7.35 10.50
C ILE A 10 13.71 -6.63 10.09
N ALA A 11 13.08 -7.06 8.99
CA ALA A 11 11.69 -6.74 8.71
C ALA A 11 10.85 -7.99 8.98
N PHE A 12 9.65 -7.84 9.54
CA PHE A 12 8.79 -9.01 9.78
C PHE A 12 7.32 -8.69 9.61
N ILE A 13 6.57 -9.72 9.21
CA ILE A 13 5.13 -9.68 9.02
C ILE A 13 4.53 -10.60 10.12
N PRO A 14 3.95 -10.05 11.20
CA PRO A 14 3.50 -10.84 12.35
C PRO A 14 2.26 -11.70 12.09
N GLU A 15 1.44 -11.33 11.11
CA GLU A 15 0.15 -11.97 10.83
C GLU A 15 -0.01 -12.27 9.34
N SER A 16 -1.04 -13.04 8.99
CA SER A 16 -1.47 -13.44 7.64
C SER A 16 -1.95 -12.25 6.80
N GLN A 17 -1.13 -11.21 6.63
CA GLN A 17 -1.47 -10.01 5.88
C GLN A 17 -0.54 -9.86 4.66
N PRO A 18 -0.82 -10.61 3.57
CA PRO A 18 -0.09 -10.48 2.30
C PRO A 18 0.12 -9.04 1.79
N PRO A 19 -0.78 -8.07 2.02
CA PRO A 19 -0.53 -6.67 1.63
C PRO A 19 0.75 -6.08 2.22
N PHE A 20 1.16 -6.47 3.44
CA PHE A 20 2.37 -5.91 4.07
C PHE A 20 3.66 -6.32 3.37
N ILE A 21 3.64 -7.39 2.56
CA ILE A 21 4.78 -7.78 1.73
C ILE A 21 5.17 -6.61 0.83
N ASP A 22 4.21 -5.95 0.18
CA ASP A 22 4.48 -4.83 -0.73
C ASP A 22 5.08 -3.61 -0.06
N HIS A 23 4.92 -3.47 1.26
CA HIS A 23 5.45 -2.35 2.03
C HIS A 23 6.79 -2.66 2.70
N LEU A 24 6.96 -3.88 3.21
CA LEU A 24 8.16 -4.28 3.93
C LEU A 24 9.24 -4.86 3.04
N ALA A 25 8.90 -5.50 1.92
CA ALA A 25 9.90 -6.09 1.02
C ALA A 25 10.82 -5.04 0.37
N PRO A 26 10.33 -3.89 -0.13
CA PRO A 26 11.19 -2.79 -0.60
C PRO A 26 12.12 -2.24 0.50
N ILE A 27 11.61 -2.12 1.74
CA ILE A 27 12.42 -1.69 2.89
C ILE A 27 13.49 -2.73 3.23
N ALA A 28 13.14 -4.01 3.26
CA ALA A 28 14.06 -5.10 3.55
C ALA A 28 15.21 -5.16 2.53
N SER A 29 14.87 -5.01 1.25
CA SER A 29 15.88 -4.90 0.18
C SER A 29 16.76 -3.67 0.35
N MET A 30 16.17 -2.49 0.56
CA MET A 30 16.91 -1.23 0.69
C MET A 30 17.86 -1.25 1.90
N MET A 31 17.40 -1.80 3.03
CA MET A 31 18.19 -1.87 4.25
C MET A 31 19.22 -3.01 4.23
N ASP A 32 19.12 -3.92 3.26
CA ASP A 32 19.83 -5.20 3.21
C ASP A 32 19.64 -5.99 4.52
N ILE A 33 18.39 -6.31 4.83
CA ILE A 33 17.98 -7.10 6.02
C ILE A 33 17.04 -8.22 5.58
N PRO A 34 16.92 -9.32 6.35
CA PRO A 34 15.95 -10.34 6.02
C PRO A 34 14.50 -9.86 6.24
N LEU A 35 13.59 -10.41 5.45
CA LEU A 35 12.14 -10.28 5.63
C LEU A 35 11.59 -11.61 6.15
N PHE A 36 11.07 -11.58 7.37
CA PHE A 36 10.58 -12.76 8.07
C PHE A 36 9.09 -12.98 7.81
N PHE A 37 8.78 -14.25 7.60
CA PHE A 37 7.44 -14.76 7.42
C PHE A 37 7.20 -15.86 8.45
N VAL A 38 6.01 -15.86 9.02
CA VAL A 38 5.53 -16.95 9.90
C VAL A 38 4.65 -17.95 9.15
N GLU A 39 4.23 -17.62 7.93
CA GLU A 39 3.38 -18.45 7.09
C GLU A 39 4.03 -18.77 5.75
N GLU A 40 3.91 -20.03 5.34
CA GLU A 40 4.47 -20.54 4.09
C GLU A 40 3.87 -19.84 2.86
N GLN A 41 2.57 -19.57 2.85
CA GLN A 41 1.92 -18.88 1.73
C GLN A 41 2.52 -17.48 1.52
N SER A 42 2.64 -16.69 2.59
CA SER A 42 3.22 -15.34 2.52
C SER A 42 4.71 -15.38 2.15
N TYR A 43 5.45 -16.37 2.66
CA TYR A 43 6.86 -16.60 2.30
C TYR A 43 7.03 -16.89 0.80
N GLU A 44 6.21 -17.76 0.24
CA GLU A 44 6.26 -18.08 -1.20
C GLU A 44 5.86 -16.87 -2.06
N LEU A 45 4.88 -16.06 -1.62
CA LEU A 45 4.56 -14.79 -2.28
C LEU A 45 5.76 -13.81 -2.23
N GLY A 46 6.42 -13.70 -1.08
CA GLY A 46 7.61 -12.87 -0.91
C GLY A 46 8.72 -13.26 -1.89
N LYS A 47 9.06 -14.56 -1.93
CA LYS A 47 10.07 -15.09 -2.87
C LYS A 47 9.68 -14.91 -4.33
N ARG A 48 8.40 -15.14 -4.64
CA ARG A 48 7.89 -15.08 -6.01
C ARG A 48 7.95 -13.66 -6.57
N TYR A 49 7.63 -12.64 -5.78
CA TYR A 49 7.41 -11.28 -6.29
C TYR A 49 8.49 -10.25 -5.91
N TYR A 50 9.48 -10.62 -5.09
CA TYR A 50 10.54 -9.73 -4.64
C TYR A 50 11.92 -10.39 -4.80
N PRO A 51 12.52 -10.34 -6.01
CA PRO A 51 13.64 -11.21 -6.41
C PRO A 51 14.94 -10.97 -5.61
N ASN A 52 15.09 -9.78 -5.03
CA ASN A 52 16.31 -9.37 -4.31
C ASN A 52 16.11 -9.32 -2.78
N VAL A 53 14.94 -9.78 -2.29
CA VAL A 53 14.63 -9.77 -0.87
C VAL A 53 15.02 -11.10 -0.24
N ARG A 54 15.74 -11.03 0.88
CA ARG A 54 16.12 -12.21 1.66
C ARG A 54 14.94 -12.67 2.52
N CYS A 55 14.01 -13.39 1.89
CA CYS A 55 12.87 -14.00 2.57
C CYS A 55 13.33 -15.15 3.48
N GLN A 56 12.82 -15.20 4.71
CA GLN A 56 13.04 -16.31 5.65
C GLN A 56 11.71 -16.76 6.25
N LEU A 57 11.46 -18.06 6.22
CA LEU A 57 10.33 -18.68 6.90
C LEU A 57 10.80 -19.12 8.29
N GLU A 58 10.18 -18.58 9.32
CA GLU A 58 10.47 -18.93 10.71
C GLU A 58 9.32 -19.72 11.34
N ASP A 59 9.66 -20.58 12.29
CA ASP A 59 8.68 -21.29 13.09
C ASP A 59 7.98 -20.30 14.03
N VAL A 60 6.64 -20.24 13.96
CA VAL A 60 5.79 -19.42 14.84
C VAL A 60 6.13 -19.62 16.31
N SER A 61 6.48 -20.86 16.72
CA SER A 61 6.83 -21.18 18.10
C SER A 61 8.15 -20.57 18.56
N LEU A 62 9.05 -20.24 17.62
CA LEU A 62 10.30 -19.54 17.88
C LEU A 62 10.13 -18.02 17.82
N PHE A 63 9.07 -17.53 17.18
CA PHE A 63 8.78 -16.12 17.03
C PHE A 63 8.23 -15.51 18.33
N SER A 64 9.14 -15.23 19.26
CA SER A 64 8.86 -14.52 20.50
C SER A 64 9.53 -13.15 20.54
N LEU A 65 9.02 -12.26 21.40
CA LEU A 65 9.67 -10.99 21.68
C LEU A 65 11.11 -11.18 22.18
N GLU A 66 11.34 -12.21 23.00
CA GLU A 66 12.67 -12.57 23.49
C GLU A 66 13.60 -12.94 22.33
N HIS A 67 13.15 -13.74 21.37
CA HIS A 67 13.93 -14.08 20.17
C HIS A 67 14.33 -12.81 19.37
N LEU A 68 13.38 -11.88 19.16
CA LEU A 68 13.67 -10.61 18.47
C LEU A 68 14.69 -9.77 19.24
N VAL A 69 14.48 -9.62 20.55
CA VAL A 69 15.36 -8.90 21.48
C VAL A 69 16.58 -9.72 21.85
N GLU A 70 16.85 -10.90 21.30
CA GLU A 70 18.13 -11.59 21.46
C GLU A 70 18.97 -11.43 20.19
N ASN A 71 18.32 -11.60 19.04
CA ASN A 71 18.98 -11.74 17.76
C ASN A 71 19.10 -10.44 16.95
N TYR A 72 18.27 -9.43 17.24
CA TYR A 72 18.22 -8.19 16.45
C TYR A 72 18.35 -6.95 17.33
N ASP A 73 18.84 -5.88 16.71
CA ASP A 73 18.98 -4.56 17.32
C ASP A 73 17.89 -3.60 16.85
N VAL A 74 17.35 -3.83 15.64
CA VAL A 74 16.34 -2.99 15.00
C VAL A 74 15.31 -3.85 14.26
N SER A 75 14.03 -3.56 14.43
CA SER A 75 12.93 -4.16 13.65
C SER A 75 12.23 -3.12 12.77
N PHE A 76 11.71 -3.57 11.63
CA PHE A 76 10.90 -2.80 10.70
C PHE A 76 9.53 -3.46 10.60
N MET A 77 8.47 -2.70 10.85
CA MET A 77 7.12 -3.22 11.00
C MET A 77 6.09 -2.31 10.33
N ALA A 78 5.08 -2.91 9.71
CA ALA A 78 3.98 -2.17 9.09
C ALA A 78 2.74 -1.99 9.99
N GLU A 79 2.67 -2.78 11.06
CA GLU A 79 1.55 -2.78 12.00
C GLU A 79 1.80 -1.95 13.25
N PRO A 80 0.73 -1.43 13.88
CA PRO A 80 0.79 -0.83 15.19
C PRO A 80 1.21 -1.87 16.24
N TRP A 81 2.30 -1.60 16.96
CA TRP A 81 2.62 -2.34 18.18
C TRP A 81 2.26 -1.50 19.39
N ASN A 82 1.40 -2.04 20.25
CA ASN A 82 1.06 -1.43 21.53
C ASN A 82 2.25 -1.59 22.48
N ARG A 83 3.18 -0.65 22.42
CA ARG A 83 4.38 -0.67 23.24
C ARG A 83 4.04 -0.56 24.71
N ASP A 84 2.96 0.09 25.14
CA ASP A 84 2.57 0.08 26.56
C ASP A 84 2.31 -1.34 27.11
N LYS A 85 1.67 -2.19 26.30
CA LYS A 85 1.46 -3.61 26.65
C LYS A 85 2.79 -4.38 26.67
N ILE A 86 3.72 -4.03 25.79
CA ILE A 86 4.96 -4.78 25.56
C ILE A 86 6.16 -4.20 26.35
N LEU A 87 6.13 -2.95 26.82
CA LEU A 87 7.21 -2.22 27.49
C LEU A 87 7.68 -2.89 28.77
N LYS A 88 6.74 -3.49 29.50
CA LYS A 88 7.06 -4.24 30.71
C LYS A 88 7.93 -5.44 30.38
N GLU A 89 7.65 -6.13 29.28
CA GLU A 89 8.44 -7.26 28.80
C GLU A 89 9.75 -6.78 28.17
N PHE A 90 9.72 -5.74 27.33
CA PHE A 90 10.91 -5.14 26.72
C PHE A 90 11.92 -4.68 27.75
N SER A 91 11.51 -3.89 28.75
CA SER A 91 12.46 -3.36 29.73
C SER A 91 13.16 -4.46 30.53
N VAL A 92 12.50 -5.61 30.71
CA VAL A 92 13.10 -6.81 31.33
C VAL A 92 14.07 -7.48 30.36
N LEU A 93 13.69 -7.65 29.09
CA LEU A 93 14.53 -8.26 28.06
C LEU A 93 15.75 -7.39 27.73
N GLU A 94 15.59 -6.09 27.55
CA GLU A 94 16.67 -5.13 27.32
C GLU A 94 17.69 -5.14 28.46
N LYS A 95 17.24 -5.22 29.71
CA LYS A 95 18.11 -5.39 30.89
C LYS A 95 18.82 -6.75 30.88
N ARG A 96 18.09 -7.83 30.57
CA ARG A 96 18.64 -9.20 30.49
C ARG A 96 19.74 -9.31 29.45
N TYR A 97 19.48 -8.82 28.24
CA TYR A 97 20.40 -8.88 27.10
C TYR A 97 21.35 -7.70 27.00
N LYS A 98 21.27 -6.74 27.95
CA LYS A 98 22.11 -5.53 28.01
C LYS A 98 22.16 -4.76 26.70
N LYS A 99 21.02 -4.66 26.02
CA LYS A 99 20.89 -3.92 24.76
C LYS A 99 19.55 -3.22 24.67
N LYS A 100 19.53 -2.14 23.88
CA LYS A 100 18.30 -1.41 23.54
C LYS A 100 17.83 -1.87 22.18
N TRP A 101 16.61 -2.40 22.12
CA TRP A 101 15.98 -2.82 20.87
C TRP A 101 15.18 -1.67 20.30
N LYS A 102 15.24 -1.48 18.98
CA LYS A 102 14.59 -0.35 18.30
C LYS A 102 13.50 -0.82 17.34
N ASN A 103 12.34 -0.18 17.36
CA ASN A 103 11.32 -0.38 16.33
C ASN A 103 11.22 0.80 15.37
N VAL A 104 11.12 0.47 14.08
CA VAL A 104 10.87 1.39 12.97
C VAL A 104 9.50 1.10 12.38
N PHE A 105 8.60 2.07 12.47
CA PHE A 105 7.28 1.98 11.83
C PHE A 105 7.38 2.30 10.34
N CYS A 106 6.84 1.42 9.51
CA CYS A 106 6.82 1.48 8.06
C CYS A 106 5.37 1.63 7.59
N PRO A 107 4.94 2.77 7.05
CA PRO A 107 3.55 2.96 6.68
C PRO A 107 3.15 2.06 5.49
N HIS A 108 2.01 1.40 5.58
CA HIS A 108 1.47 0.48 4.57
C HIS A 108 0.66 1.21 3.48
N GLY A 109 1.23 2.30 2.96
CA GLY A 109 0.62 3.18 1.96
C GLY A 109 0.07 4.46 2.57
N PHE A 110 -0.09 5.47 1.72
CA PHE A 110 -0.67 6.76 2.12
C PHE A 110 -2.15 6.81 1.70
N SER A 111 -3.05 7.13 2.64
CA SER A 111 -4.47 7.37 2.36
C SER A 111 -4.97 8.52 3.22
N ASP A 112 -6.10 9.11 2.83
CA ASP A 112 -6.71 10.22 3.57
C ASP A 112 -7.47 9.76 4.84
N LYS A 113 -7.44 8.45 5.14
CA LYS A 113 -8.15 7.83 6.26
C LYS A 113 -7.41 8.08 7.56
N GLY A 114 -8.13 8.53 8.57
CA GLY A 114 -7.54 8.96 9.84
C GLY A 114 -7.41 7.85 10.87
N PHE A 115 -8.35 6.89 10.87
CA PHE A 115 -8.50 5.94 11.97
C PHE A 115 -7.23 5.10 12.25
N TYR A 116 -6.44 4.82 11.22
CA TYR A 116 -5.25 3.98 11.35
C TYR A 116 -4.06 4.73 11.96
N PHE A 117 -4.00 6.06 11.81
CA PHE A 117 -2.90 6.87 12.34
C PHE A 117 -2.90 6.88 13.87
N ASP A 118 -4.06 6.99 14.51
CA ASP A 118 -4.19 6.96 15.97
C ASP A 118 -3.78 5.61 16.58
N LEU A 119 -3.83 4.53 15.80
CA LEU A 119 -3.36 3.21 16.23
C LEU A 119 -1.84 3.07 16.08
N CYS A 120 -1.28 3.59 14.99
CA CYS A 120 0.10 3.32 14.58
C CYS A 120 1.14 4.26 15.14
N TYR A 121 0.75 5.48 15.48
CA TYR A 121 1.68 6.54 15.86
C TYR A 121 1.75 6.77 17.37
N LYS A 122 1.80 5.67 18.12
CA LYS A 122 1.91 5.70 19.58
C LYS A 122 3.33 5.40 20.06
N ASP A 123 4.02 4.50 19.37
CA ASP A 123 4.89 3.56 20.07
C ASP A 123 6.18 3.16 19.33
N ALA A 124 6.44 3.71 18.13
CA ALA A 124 7.71 3.52 17.43
C ALA A 124 8.79 4.53 17.86
N GLU A 125 10.05 4.09 17.85
CA GLU A 125 11.19 4.98 18.09
C GLU A 125 11.58 5.79 16.85
N LEU A 126 11.29 5.25 15.67
CA LEU A 126 11.47 5.92 14.39
C LEU A 126 10.25 5.68 13.50
N TYR A 127 9.77 6.73 12.85
CA TYR A 127 8.68 6.65 11.89
C TYR A 127 9.18 6.91 10.47
N LEU A 128 8.90 6.01 9.55
CA LEU A 128 9.00 6.33 8.13
C LEU A 128 7.74 7.10 7.73
N VAL A 129 7.92 8.13 6.93
CA VAL A 129 6.87 9.02 6.46
C VAL A 129 7.01 9.19 4.95
N TYR A 130 5.90 9.24 4.23
CA TYR A 130 5.92 9.34 2.77
C TYR A 130 6.33 10.75 2.31
N GLY A 131 5.63 11.80 2.74
CA GLY A 131 5.87 13.19 2.33
C GLY A 131 5.06 14.19 3.14
N GLU A 132 5.03 15.45 2.71
CA GLU A 132 4.43 16.56 3.48
C GLU A 132 2.93 16.35 3.70
N ASN A 133 2.20 15.78 2.74
CA ASN A 133 0.78 15.47 2.89
C ASN A 133 0.49 14.59 4.12
N MET A 134 1.35 13.61 4.36
CA MET A 134 1.24 12.73 5.53
C MET A 134 1.60 13.47 6.82
N ILE A 135 2.61 14.33 6.77
CA ILE A 135 3.00 15.17 7.92
C ILE A 135 1.85 16.10 8.31
N ASP A 136 1.24 16.78 7.35
CA ASP A 136 0.12 17.69 7.61
C ASP A 136 -1.10 16.95 8.16
N LEU A 137 -1.42 15.76 7.62
CA LEU A 137 -2.48 14.93 8.16
C LEU A 137 -2.21 14.51 9.62
N LEU A 138 -0.94 14.19 9.96
CA LEU A 138 -0.54 13.88 11.33
C LEU A 138 -0.62 15.12 12.26
N LYS A 139 -0.31 16.32 11.75
CA LYS A 139 -0.47 17.59 12.49
C LYS A 139 -1.94 17.88 12.77
N GLU A 140 -2.80 17.78 11.75
CA GLU A 140 -4.25 18.00 11.87
C GLU A 140 -4.90 17.07 12.90
N ARG A 141 -4.37 15.85 13.05
CA ARG A 141 -4.83 14.86 14.04
C ARG A 141 -4.21 15.03 15.42
N GLY A 142 -3.30 15.99 15.62
CA GLY A 142 -2.59 16.18 16.88
C GLY A 142 -1.63 15.04 17.24
N ILE A 143 -1.22 14.25 16.24
CA ILE A 143 -0.32 13.10 16.41
C ILE A 143 1.15 13.53 16.25
N TRP A 144 1.41 14.50 15.37
CA TRP A 144 2.76 14.92 15.00
C TRP A 144 3.67 15.24 16.19
N GLU A 145 3.14 15.93 17.21
CA GLU A 145 3.87 16.30 18.44
C GLU A 145 4.41 15.10 19.25
N ARG A 146 3.89 13.88 19.00
CA ARG A 146 4.34 12.64 19.65
C ARG A 146 5.49 11.96 18.91
N ILE A 147 5.72 12.33 17.64
CA ILE A 147 6.75 11.74 16.79
C ILE A 147 8.09 12.40 17.11
N LYS A 148 8.97 11.66 17.78
CA LYS A 148 10.29 12.17 18.20
C LYS A 148 11.34 12.09 17.10
N SER A 149 11.19 11.14 16.18
CA SER A 149 12.15 10.87 15.12
C SER A 149 11.43 10.31 13.92
N TYR A 150 11.79 10.80 12.72
CA TYR A 150 11.21 10.34 11.47
C TYR A 150 12.20 10.44 10.32
N VAL A 151 11.92 9.72 9.24
CA VAL A 151 12.61 9.84 7.95
C VAL A 151 11.57 9.94 6.84
N ILE A 152 11.72 10.96 5.97
CA ILE A 152 10.90 11.10 4.76
C ILE A 152 11.47 10.18 3.68
N THR A 153 10.64 9.25 3.22
CA THR A 153 11.02 8.15 2.32
C THR A 153 10.54 8.36 0.89
N GLY A 154 9.54 9.22 0.66
CA GLY A 154 8.82 9.23 -0.61
C GLY A 154 8.19 7.86 -0.91
N ASN A 155 7.78 7.64 -2.16
CA ASN A 155 7.25 6.33 -2.56
C ASN A 155 8.39 5.34 -2.86
N ASN A 156 8.95 4.75 -1.80
CA ASN A 156 10.01 3.75 -1.88
C ASN A 156 9.59 2.48 -2.64
N ARG A 157 8.29 2.13 -2.62
CA ARG A 157 7.74 1.01 -3.41
C ARG A 157 7.83 1.28 -4.91
N TYR A 158 7.49 2.48 -5.35
CA TYR A 158 7.68 2.89 -6.74
C TYR A 158 9.15 2.85 -7.15
N SER A 159 10.04 3.35 -6.29
CA SER A 159 11.49 3.32 -6.53
C SER A 159 12.01 1.89 -6.70
N TYR A 160 11.57 0.97 -5.83
CA TYR A 160 11.89 -0.45 -5.91
C TYR A 160 11.33 -1.11 -7.18
N TYR A 161 10.09 -0.80 -7.55
CA TYR A 161 9.50 -1.27 -8.81
C TYR A 161 10.37 -0.91 -10.01
N LYS A 162 10.83 0.35 -10.10
CA LYS A 162 11.68 0.79 -11.21
C LYS A 162 13.03 0.08 -11.26
N GLN A 163 13.65 -0.17 -10.11
CA GLN A 163 14.90 -0.95 -10.05
C GLN A 163 14.74 -2.39 -10.55
N ASN A 164 13.53 -2.93 -10.44
CA ASN A 164 13.20 -4.30 -10.82
C ASN A 164 12.22 -4.34 -12.01
N ALA A 165 12.17 -3.31 -12.85
CA ALA A 165 11.15 -3.15 -13.88
C ALA A 165 11.13 -4.34 -14.86
N VAL A 166 12.30 -4.85 -15.27
CA VAL A 166 12.42 -6.02 -16.17
C VAL A 166 11.78 -7.27 -15.55
N PHE A 167 12.01 -7.50 -14.26
CA PHE A 167 11.40 -8.61 -13.55
C PHE A 167 9.87 -8.45 -13.47
N TYR A 168 9.40 -7.25 -13.17
CA TYR A 168 7.96 -6.98 -13.06
C TYR A 168 7.22 -6.98 -14.39
N GLU A 169 7.89 -6.66 -15.49
CA GLU A 169 7.36 -6.85 -16.83
C GLU A 169 7.11 -8.33 -17.11
N ASP A 170 8.10 -9.19 -16.85
CA ASP A 170 7.97 -10.64 -17.00
C ASP A 170 6.85 -11.24 -16.13
N VAL A 171 6.70 -10.75 -14.89
CA VAL A 171 5.57 -11.12 -14.02
C VAL A 171 4.23 -10.72 -14.63
N PHE A 172 4.10 -9.50 -15.15
CA PHE A 172 2.86 -9.05 -15.77
C PHE A 172 2.52 -9.88 -17.02
N GLU A 173 3.49 -10.09 -17.91
CA GLU A 173 3.32 -10.88 -19.13
C GLU A 173 2.84 -12.31 -18.83
N LYS A 174 3.45 -12.97 -17.83
CA LYS A 174 3.16 -14.37 -17.50
C LYS A 174 1.85 -14.57 -16.74
N GLU A 175 1.49 -13.64 -15.87
CA GLU A 175 0.40 -13.86 -14.91
C GLU A 175 -0.87 -13.10 -15.28
N ILE A 176 -0.74 -11.94 -15.92
CA ILE A 176 -1.86 -11.02 -16.16
C ILE A 176 -2.18 -10.89 -17.64
N GLN A 177 -1.18 -10.68 -18.48
CA GLN A 177 -1.39 -10.38 -19.90
C GLN A 177 -2.18 -11.49 -20.62
N SER A 178 -1.92 -12.76 -20.28
CA SER A 178 -2.63 -13.90 -20.88
C SER A 178 -4.13 -13.95 -20.57
N GLN A 179 -4.60 -13.17 -19.60
CA GLN A 179 -6.00 -13.10 -19.21
C GLN A 179 -6.82 -12.17 -20.13
N PHE A 180 -6.15 -11.37 -20.96
CA PHE A 180 -6.78 -10.26 -21.67
C PHE A 180 -6.42 -10.18 -23.16
N ASP A 181 -7.31 -9.51 -23.91
CA ASP A 181 -7.00 -9.02 -25.25
C ASP A 181 -6.33 -7.65 -25.11
N MET A 182 -5.00 -7.61 -25.22
CA MET A 182 -4.20 -6.40 -24.99
C MET A 182 -4.41 -5.28 -26.01
N LYS A 183 -5.26 -5.49 -27.03
CA LYS A 183 -5.71 -4.40 -27.91
C LYS A 183 -6.75 -3.49 -27.23
N ARG A 184 -7.31 -3.94 -26.11
CA ARG A 184 -8.32 -3.24 -25.33
C ARG A 184 -7.68 -2.56 -24.13
N PRO A 185 -8.03 -1.31 -23.83
CA PRO A 185 -7.59 -0.64 -22.61
C PRO A 185 -7.94 -1.44 -21.35
N ILE A 186 -7.03 -1.41 -20.37
CA ILE A 186 -7.20 -2.05 -19.06
C ILE A 186 -7.70 -1.04 -18.04
N ILE A 187 -8.87 -1.34 -17.47
CA ILE A 187 -9.40 -0.67 -16.28
C ILE A 187 -8.95 -1.46 -15.06
N LEU A 188 -8.31 -0.82 -14.09
CA LEU A 188 -8.11 -1.38 -12.76
C LEU A 188 -9.23 -0.88 -11.84
N TYR A 189 -10.00 -1.80 -11.28
CA TYR A 189 -10.90 -1.50 -10.17
C TYR A 189 -10.30 -2.03 -8.86
N ALA A 190 -9.97 -1.11 -7.95
CA ALA A 190 -9.38 -1.41 -6.65
C ALA A 190 -10.23 -0.82 -5.50
N PRO A 191 -11.40 -1.41 -5.21
CA PRO A 191 -12.24 -0.93 -4.11
C PRO A 191 -11.58 -1.20 -2.75
N THR A 192 -11.76 -0.28 -1.82
CA THR A 192 -11.47 -0.56 -0.41
C THR A 192 -12.52 -1.54 0.14
N TRP A 193 -12.12 -2.37 1.10
CA TRP A 193 -13.04 -3.06 2.01
C TRP A 193 -13.80 -2.06 2.90
N LEU A 194 -14.88 -2.52 3.54
CA LEU A 194 -15.71 -1.71 4.43
C LEU A 194 -14.99 -1.51 5.79
N ASP A 195 -14.10 -0.54 5.84
CA ASP A 195 -13.36 -0.18 7.05
C ASP A 195 -14.22 0.58 8.09
N LEU A 196 -13.60 0.99 9.19
CA LEU A 196 -14.25 1.77 10.26
C LEU A 196 -14.78 3.13 9.79
N GLU A 197 -14.31 3.65 8.65
CA GLU A 197 -14.81 4.88 8.02
C GLU A 197 -15.84 4.57 6.91
N LEU A 198 -16.27 3.30 6.80
CA LEU A 198 -17.25 2.77 5.85
C LEU A 198 -16.88 3.03 4.38
N ALA A 199 -15.59 3.12 4.08
CA ALA A 199 -15.12 3.75 2.86
C ALA A 199 -15.20 2.89 1.58
N GLY A 200 -15.60 1.62 1.70
CA GLY A 200 -15.66 0.67 0.58
C GLY A 200 -16.87 0.85 -0.34
N SER A 201 -16.63 0.80 -1.66
CA SER A 201 -17.65 0.94 -2.71
C SER A 201 -18.07 -0.38 -3.37
N LEU A 202 -17.45 -1.50 -3.02
CA LEU A 202 -17.61 -2.77 -3.75
C LEU A 202 -19.06 -3.21 -3.85
N GLU A 203 -19.80 -3.25 -2.74
CA GLU A 203 -21.18 -3.73 -2.70
C GLU A 203 -22.16 -2.85 -3.51
N ASP A 204 -21.94 -1.53 -3.53
CA ASP A 204 -22.86 -0.59 -4.18
C ASP A 204 -22.57 -0.42 -5.68
N ALA A 205 -21.31 -0.57 -6.08
CA ALA A 205 -20.86 -0.29 -7.44
C ALA A 205 -20.59 -1.55 -8.28
N CYS A 206 -20.45 -2.73 -7.67
CA CYS A 206 -20.04 -3.95 -8.37
C CYS A 206 -20.92 -4.29 -9.57
N GLY A 207 -22.25 -4.26 -9.42
CA GLY A 207 -23.17 -4.56 -10.53
C GLY A 207 -22.99 -3.60 -11.70
N TYR A 208 -22.90 -2.29 -11.44
CA TYR A 208 -22.73 -1.29 -12.49
C TYR A 208 -21.39 -1.41 -13.23
N ILE A 209 -20.31 -1.69 -12.50
CA ILE A 209 -18.98 -1.88 -13.07
C ILE A 209 -18.91 -3.21 -13.82
N TYR A 210 -19.30 -4.31 -13.19
CA TYR A 210 -19.10 -5.64 -13.78
C TYR A 210 -20.09 -5.91 -14.90
N ASP A 211 -21.38 -5.65 -14.71
CA ASP A 211 -22.41 -5.91 -15.72
C ASP A 211 -22.36 -4.87 -16.84
N GLY A 212 -22.10 -3.60 -16.50
CA GLY A 212 -22.02 -2.50 -17.45
C GLY A 212 -20.75 -2.45 -18.29
N LEU A 213 -19.73 -3.26 -17.98
CA LEU A 213 -18.43 -3.23 -18.67
C LEU A 213 -18.57 -3.40 -20.19
N PRO A 214 -18.21 -2.38 -20.98
CA PRO A 214 -18.23 -2.46 -22.44
C PRO A 214 -17.22 -3.49 -22.98
N SER A 215 -17.48 -4.03 -24.17
CA SER A 215 -16.70 -5.13 -24.73
C SER A 215 -15.31 -4.72 -25.23
N ASP A 216 -15.08 -3.44 -25.43
CA ASP A 216 -13.82 -2.81 -25.83
C ASP A 216 -12.88 -2.53 -24.66
N TYR A 217 -13.30 -2.79 -23.41
CA TYR A 217 -12.45 -2.72 -22.23
C TYR A 217 -12.12 -4.09 -21.65
N ASN A 218 -10.94 -4.18 -21.03
CA ASN A 218 -10.58 -5.19 -20.05
C ASN A 218 -10.76 -4.63 -18.64
N LEU A 219 -11.20 -5.44 -17.70
CA LEU A 219 -11.33 -5.07 -16.29
C LEU A 219 -10.50 -6.00 -15.41
N LEU A 220 -9.49 -5.44 -14.77
CA LEU A 220 -8.74 -6.07 -13.70
C LEU A 220 -9.32 -5.64 -12.36
N VAL A 221 -9.76 -6.61 -11.54
CA VAL A 221 -10.33 -6.34 -10.23
C VAL A 221 -9.36 -6.80 -9.16
N LYS A 222 -8.87 -5.87 -8.33
CA LYS A 222 -8.01 -6.17 -7.18
C LYS A 222 -8.77 -5.88 -5.90
N VAL A 223 -9.44 -6.91 -5.38
CA VAL A 223 -10.19 -6.80 -4.12
C VAL A 223 -9.22 -6.81 -2.94
N HIS A 224 -9.50 -6.00 -1.93
CA HIS A 224 -8.71 -6.01 -0.70
C HIS A 224 -8.84 -7.37 0.02
N PRO A 225 -7.73 -8.02 0.46
CA PRO A 225 -7.78 -9.37 1.05
C PRO A 225 -8.71 -9.50 2.27
N ARG A 226 -8.88 -8.40 3.02
CA ARG A 226 -9.80 -8.35 4.16
C ARG A 226 -11.26 -8.64 3.80
N PHE A 227 -11.68 -8.35 2.57
CA PHE A 227 -13.05 -8.63 2.15
C PHE A 227 -13.37 -10.12 2.15
N GLU A 228 -12.42 -10.98 1.74
CA GLU A 228 -12.59 -12.43 1.84
C GLU A 228 -12.70 -12.90 3.30
N LEU A 229 -11.98 -12.25 4.22
CA LEU A 229 -12.01 -12.58 5.65
C LEU A 229 -13.32 -12.13 6.34
N ASP A 230 -13.80 -10.94 6.00
CA ASP A 230 -14.98 -10.34 6.64
C ASP A 230 -16.30 -10.83 6.00
N ASP A 231 -16.33 -11.06 4.69
CA ASP A 231 -17.48 -11.63 3.96
C ASP A 231 -17.04 -12.67 2.90
N PRO A 232 -16.68 -13.89 3.33
CA PRO A 232 -16.29 -14.95 2.39
C PRO A 232 -17.42 -15.33 1.44
N VAL A 233 -18.69 -15.29 1.88
CA VAL A 233 -19.83 -15.69 1.06
C VAL A 233 -20.04 -14.71 -0.08
N GLY A 234 -20.07 -13.41 0.20
CA GLY A 234 -20.16 -12.37 -0.82
C GLY A 234 -18.97 -12.38 -1.77
N TYR A 235 -17.75 -12.57 -1.24
CA TYR A 235 -16.55 -12.69 -2.05
C TYR A 235 -16.64 -13.84 -3.07
N TYR A 236 -16.87 -15.07 -2.62
CA TYR A 236 -16.95 -16.22 -3.52
C TYR A 236 -18.18 -16.18 -4.44
N SER A 237 -19.27 -15.53 -4.03
CA SER A 237 -20.44 -15.29 -4.87
C SER A 237 -20.09 -14.39 -6.07
N ILE A 238 -19.47 -13.23 -5.82
CA ILE A 238 -19.02 -12.30 -6.88
C ILE A 238 -18.04 -13.01 -7.81
N LEU A 239 -17.02 -13.68 -7.28
CA LEU A 239 -16.06 -14.42 -8.11
C LEU A 239 -16.76 -15.45 -9.00
N SER A 240 -17.71 -16.21 -8.45
CA SER A 240 -18.44 -17.23 -9.18
C SER A 240 -19.36 -16.67 -10.26
N GLN A 241 -19.96 -15.50 -10.03
CA GLN A 241 -20.84 -14.83 -10.99
C GLN A 241 -20.07 -14.39 -12.24
N TYR A 242 -18.84 -13.90 -12.07
CA TYR A 242 -18.08 -13.28 -13.16
C TYR A 242 -16.92 -14.12 -13.72
N LYS A 243 -16.63 -15.31 -13.15
CA LYS A 243 -15.50 -16.16 -13.56
C LYS A 243 -15.39 -16.50 -15.06
N TYR A 244 -16.50 -16.45 -15.81
CA TYR A 244 -16.53 -16.77 -17.23
C TYR A 244 -16.61 -15.54 -18.14
N LYS A 245 -16.65 -14.32 -17.58
CA LYS A 245 -16.64 -13.09 -18.36
C LYS A 245 -15.21 -12.81 -18.83
N LYS A 246 -14.93 -13.08 -20.11
CA LYS A 246 -13.57 -13.08 -20.68
C LYS A 246 -12.80 -11.77 -20.54
N ASN A 247 -13.48 -10.64 -20.39
CA ASN A 247 -12.85 -9.33 -20.23
C ASN A 247 -12.89 -8.83 -18.77
N VAL A 248 -13.15 -9.71 -17.79
CA VAL A 248 -13.06 -9.41 -16.36
C VAL A 248 -12.14 -10.45 -15.71
N HIS A 249 -11.13 -9.99 -14.99
CA HIS A 249 -10.21 -10.85 -14.24
C HIS A 249 -10.12 -10.38 -12.79
N PHE A 250 -10.42 -11.27 -11.84
CA PHE A 250 -10.24 -11.03 -10.41
C PHE A 250 -8.87 -11.54 -10.00
N LEU A 251 -8.04 -10.63 -9.47
CA LEU A 251 -6.67 -10.92 -9.09
C LEU A 251 -6.56 -11.07 -7.58
N ALA A 252 -6.40 -12.31 -7.12
CA ALA A 252 -6.11 -12.65 -5.74
C ALA A 252 -4.61 -12.94 -5.55
N ASN A 253 -4.11 -12.77 -4.32
CA ASN A 253 -2.74 -13.17 -3.94
C ASN A 253 -1.61 -12.58 -4.82
N PHE A 254 -1.77 -11.33 -5.25
CA PHE A 254 -0.75 -10.58 -6.00
C PHE A 254 -0.34 -9.34 -5.20
N PRO A 255 0.69 -9.40 -4.33
CA PRO A 255 1.11 -8.26 -3.52
C PRO A 255 1.54 -7.03 -4.33
N PRO A 256 2.45 -7.11 -5.33
CA PRO A 256 3.06 -5.91 -5.90
C PRO A 256 2.02 -5.08 -6.67
N ILE A 257 1.79 -3.84 -6.28
CA ILE A 257 0.76 -3.01 -6.93
C ILE A 257 1.25 -2.36 -8.23
N PHE A 258 2.48 -1.85 -8.23
CA PHE A 258 3.03 -1.05 -9.33
C PHE A 258 3.08 -1.74 -10.70
N PRO A 259 3.36 -3.06 -10.82
CA PRO A 259 3.28 -3.75 -12.11
C PRO A 259 1.88 -3.66 -12.72
N LEU A 260 0.83 -3.71 -11.89
CA LEU A 260 -0.54 -3.57 -12.36
C LEU A 260 -0.83 -2.14 -12.79
N LEU A 261 -0.39 -1.16 -11.99
CA LEU A 261 -0.63 0.26 -12.26
C LEU A 261 0.06 0.73 -13.54
N ALA A 262 1.27 0.24 -13.82
CA ALA A 262 2.01 0.59 -15.04
C ALA A 262 1.26 0.22 -16.33
N HIS A 263 0.60 -0.94 -16.30
CA HIS A 263 -0.17 -1.51 -17.41
C HIS A 263 -1.67 -1.18 -17.37
N THR A 264 -2.11 -0.39 -16.40
CA THR A 264 -3.50 0.08 -16.30
C THR A 264 -3.66 1.38 -17.07
N ASP A 265 -4.68 1.50 -17.90
CA ASP A 265 -5.00 2.73 -18.64
C ASP A 265 -5.94 3.65 -17.86
N ILE A 266 -6.87 3.07 -17.10
CA ILE A 266 -7.88 3.78 -16.33
C ILE A 266 -7.97 3.19 -14.93
N PHE A 267 -7.94 4.05 -13.91
CA PHE A 267 -8.16 3.64 -12.53
C PHE A 267 -9.57 3.98 -12.07
N ILE A 268 -10.27 2.98 -11.52
CA ILE A 268 -11.50 3.16 -10.75
C ILE A 268 -11.20 2.76 -9.30
N GLY A 269 -11.53 3.63 -8.36
CA GLY A 269 -11.32 3.36 -6.94
C GLY A 269 -12.19 4.24 -6.06
N ASP A 270 -11.83 4.28 -4.78
CA ASP A 270 -12.49 5.10 -3.77
C ASP A 270 -11.45 5.93 -2.99
N THR A 271 -11.26 5.66 -1.70
CA THR A 271 -10.29 6.34 -0.82
C THR A 271 -9.06 5.48 -0.51
N SER A 272 -8.83 4.45 -1.34
CA SER A 272 -7.70 3.53 -1.23
C SER A 272 -6.34 4.23 -1.44
N SER A 273 -5.31 3.76 -0.73
CA SER A 273 -3.92 4.23 -0.90
C SER A 273 -3.36 3.94 -2.29
N VAL A 274 -3.89 2.92 -2.98
CA VAL A 274 -3.53 2.60 -4.37
C VAL A 274 -3.79 3.78 -5.31
N GLY A 275 -4.81 4.59 -5.02
CA GLY A 275 -5.08 5.79 -5.82
C GLY A 275 -3.95 6.81 -5.76
N TYR A 276 -3.29 6.96 -4.60
CA TYR A 276 -2.09 7.79 -4.48
C TYR A 276 -0.90 7.19 -5.22
N ASP A 277 -0.72 5.86 -5.21
CA ASP A 277 0.33 5.20 -6.01
C ASP A 277 0.12 5.39 -7.51
N PHE A 278 -1.13 5.40 -7.98
CA PHE A 278 -1.46 5.53 -9.40
C PHE A 278 -1.12 6.92 -9.97
N LEU A 279 -1.01 7.94 -9.12
CA LEU A 279 -0.55 9.27 -9.53
C LEU A 279 0.84 9.24 -10.19
N ALA A 280 1.67 8.23 -9.91
CA ALA A 280 2.98 8.03 -10.55
C ALA A 280 2.91 7.92 -12.08
N PHE A 281 1.76 7.47 -12.61
CA PHE A 281 1.57 7.19 -14.03
C PHE A 281 0.83 8.29 -14.77
N ASP A 282 0.26 9.27 -14.04
CA ASP A 282 -0.44 10.43 -14.62
C ASP A 282 -1.57 10.04 -15.61
N LYS A 283 -2.29 8.95 -15.31
CA LYS A 283 -3.37 8.39 -16.13
C LYS A 283 -4.77 8.71 -15.54
N PRO A 284 -5.85 8.63 -16.35
CA PRO A 284 -7.21 8.91 -15.92
C PRO A 284 -7.65 8.14 -14.66
N MET A 285 -8.27 8.87 -13.73
CA MET A 285 -8.76 8.35 -12.45
C MET A 285 -10.22 8.71 -12.24
N PHE A 286 -11.00 7.74 -11.80
CA PHE A 286 -12.42 7.88 -11.49
C PHE A 286 -12.67 7.38 -10.07
N LEU A 287 -13.11 8.26 -9.18
CA LEU A 287 -13.26 7.93 -7.77
C LEU A 287 -14.73 7.95 -7.34
N LEU A 288 -15.14 6.86 -6.71
CA LEU A 288 -16.51 6.60 -6.30
C LEU A 288 -16.79 7.30 -4.95
N ASN A 289 -17.60 8.36 -4.98
CA ASN A 289 -18.00 9.08 -3.78
C ASN A 289 -19.29 8.52 -3.20
N LYS A 290 -19.21 7.31 -2.65
CA LYS A 290 -20.35 6.54 -2.10
C LYS A 290 -21.30 7.35 -1.21
N PHE A 291 -20.78 8.30 -0.44
CA PHE A 291 -21.57 9.10 0.50
C PHE A 291 -21.83 10.53 0.05
N ASN A 292 -21.54 10.87 -1.21
CA ASN A 292 -21.75 12.21 -1.78
C ASN A 292 -21.16 13.33 -0.89
N ARG A 293 -19.96 13.08 -0.31
CA ARG A 293 -19.30 14.04 0.59
C ARG A 293 -18.67 15.16 -0.23
N ASP A 294 -18.54 16.35 0.35
CA ASP A 294 -17.99 17.49 -0.38
C ASP A 294 -16.44 17.41 -0.45
N ILE A 295 -15.92 17.23 -1.67
CA ILE A 295 -14.47 17.16 -1.95
C ILE A 295 -13.71 18.41 -1.50
N LYS A 296 -14.37 19.58 -1.45
CA LYS A 296 -13.71 20.83 -1.09
C LYS A 296 -13.49 20.97 0.42
N THR A 297 -14.30 20.30 1.23
CA THR A 297 -14.33 20.48 2.68
C THR A 297 -13.98 19.21 3.44
N ASP A 298 -14.18 18.02 2.86
CA ASP A 298 -13.81 16.76 3.50
C ASP A 298 -12.35 16.37 3.17
N ARG A 299 -11.48 16.51 4.17
CA ARG A 299 -10.07 16.10 4.09
C ARG A 299 -9.87 14.64 3.67
N ARG A 300 -10.86 13.77 3.93
CA ARG A 300 -10.83 12.34 3.56
C ARG A 300 -11.05 12.08 2.07
N LEU A 301 -11.36 13.12 1.29
CA LEU A 301 -11.52 13.10 -0.16
C LEU A 301 -10.43 13.91 -0.87
N PHE A 302 -9.28 14.13 -0.23
CA PHE A 302 -8.25 14.99 -0.80
C PHE A 302 -7.73 14.47 -2.15
N LEU A 303 -7.57 13.15 -2.30
CA LEU A 303 -7.23 12.52 -3.58
C LEU A 303 -8.26 12.83 -4.69
N PHE A 304 -9.54 13.03 -4.36
CA PHE A 304 -10.59 13.30 -5.36
C PHE A 304 -10.39 14.63 -6.09
N GLN A 305 -9.57 15.53 -5.55
CA GLN A 305 -9.24 16.79 -6.20
C GLN A 305 -8.47 16.63 -7.51
N CYS A 306 -7.87 15.46 -7.78
CA CYS A 306 -7.15 15.17 -9.01
C CYS A 306 -7.74 13.98 -9.79
N ALA A 307 -9.04 13.70 -9.61
CA ALA A 307 -9.76 12.64 -10.30
C ALA A 307 -11.15 13.11 -10.75
N THR A 308 -11.78 12.36 -11.66
CA THR A 308 -13.21 12.54 -11.95
C THR A 308 -14.03 11.90 -10.83
N GLU A 309 -14.78 12.70 -10.09
CA GLU A 309 -15.73 12.21 -9.10
C GLU A 309 -16.93 11.53 -9.77
N ILE A 310 -17.34 10.38 -9.24
CA ILE A 310 -18.60 9.71 -9.62
C ILE A 310 -19.45 9.50 -8.38
N LYS A 311 -20.65 10.08 -8.38
CA LYS A 311 -21.61 9.99 -7.28
C LYS A 311 -22.55 8.78 -7.43
N PRO A 312 -23.22 8.32 -6.35
CA PRO A 312 -24.06 7.13 -6.39
C PRO A 312 -25.16 7.19 -7.45
N GLU A 313 -25.80 8.35 -7.62
CA GLU A 313 -26.83 8.59 -8.64
C GLU A 313 -26.30 8.51 -10.08
N GLN A 314 -24.99 8.43 -10.26
CA GLN A 314 -24.31 8.39 -11.55
C GLN A 314 -23.69 7.01 -11.86
N TYR A 315 -23.78 6.03 -10.95
CA TYR A 315 -23.13 4.73 -11.14
C TYR A 315 -23.66 3.99 -12.38
N SER A 316 -24.93 4.14 -12.72
CA SER A 316 -25.50 3.58 -13.96
C SER A 316 -24.87 4.15 -15.24
N ASP A 317 -24.29 5.35 -15.16
CA ASP A 317 -23.69 6.07 -16.28
C ASP A 317 -22.15 6.05 -16.23
N ILE A 318 -21.54 5.19 -15.40
CA ILE A 318 -20.09 5.21 -15.12
C ILE A 318 -19.24 5.20 -16.40
N TYR A 319 -19.55 4.33 -17.37
CA TYR A 319 -18.81 4.23 -18.63
C TYR A 319 -19.06 5.42 -19.55
N THR A 320 -20.28 5.97 -19.56
CA THR A 320 -20.59 7.20 -20.29
C THR A 320 -19.77 8.38 -19.74
N ILE A 321 -19.59 8.45 -18.43
CA ILE A 321 -18.77 9.46 -17.77
C ILE A 321 -17.30 9.27 -18.13
N ILE A 322 -16.80 8.04 -18.08
CA ILE A 322 -15.43 7.70 -18.49
C ILE A 322 -15.16 8.22 -19.91
N GLU A 323 -15.93 7.79 -20.90
CA GLU A 323 -15.74 8.19 -22.30
C GLU A 323 -15.73 9.71 -22.52
N LYS A 324 -16.65 10.43 -21.84
CA LYS A 324 -16.74 11.88 -21.95
C LYS A 324 -15.54 12.60 -21.33
N SER A 325 -14.97 12.05 -20.25
CA SER A 325 -13.84 12.65 -19.54
C SER A 325 -12.50 12.40 -20.21
N LEU A 326 -12.31 11.25 -20.87
CA LEU A 326 -11.01 10.84 -21.41
C LEU A 326 -10.38 11.87 -22.35
N SER A 327 -11.16 12.49 -23.24
CA SER A 327 -10.67 13.43 -24.24
C SER A 327 -10.05 14.73 -23.66
N HIS A 328 -10.36 15.05 -22.40
CA HIS A 328 -9.88 16.27 -21.74
C HIS A 328 -9.17 15.99 -20.41
N ASP A 329 -9.00 14.71 -20.03
CA ASP A 329 -8.45 14.31 -18.72
C ASP A 329 -7.02 14.81 -18.56
N ALA A 330 -6.15 14.56 -19.55
CA ALA A 330 -4.76 14.95 -19.48
C ALA A 330 -4.58 16.47 -19.30
N GLU A 331 -5.38 17.29 -20.01
CA GLU A 331 -5.30 18.76 -19.89
C GLU A 331 -5.76 19.24 -18.51
N LYS A 332 -6.86 18.69 -17.99
CA LYS A 332 -7.50 19.16 -16.75
C LYS A 332 -6.87 18.58 -15.49
N MET A 333 -6.55 17.29 -15.50
CA MET A 333 -6.18 16.52 -14.30
C MET A 333 -4.69 16.31 -14.16
N SER A 334 -3.90 16.27 -15.24
CA SER A 334 -2.44 16.02 -15.12
C SER A 334 -1.71 17.02 -14.21
N PRO A 335 -1.95 18.35 -14.31
CA PRO A 335 -1.29 19.30 -13.40
C PRO A 335 -1.66 19.06 -11.94
N LEU A 336 -2.91 18.65 -11.68
CA LEU A 336 -3.41 18.36 -10.34
C LEU A 336 -2.82 17.06 -9.79
N ARG A 337 -2.74 16.01 -10.62
CA ARG A 337 -2.10 14.73 -10.26
C ARG A 337 -0.63 14.91 -9.92
N LYS A 338 0.12 15.67 -10.72
CA LYS A 338 1.53 15.99 -10.46
C LYS A 338 1.73 16.77 -9.16
N LYS A 339 0.89 17.79 -8.92
CA LYS A 339 0.91 18.53 -7.66
C LYS A 339 0.60 17.63 -6.47
N MET A 340 -0.39 16.75 -6.61
CA MET A 340 -0.78 15.79 -5.57
C MET A 340 0.34 14.79 -5.28
N TRP A 341 0.97 14.24 -6.32
CA TRP A 341 2.12 13.33 -6.18
C TRP A 341 3.27 14.00 -5.44
N GLU A 342 3.66 15.21 -5.87
CA GLU A 342 4.75 15.97 -5.24
C GLU A 342 4.42 16.30 -3.78
N TYR A 343 3.18 16.65 -3.46
CA TYR A 343 2.78 16.90 -2.08
C TYR A 343 2.79 15.62 -1.23
N SER A 344 2.32 14.49 -1.78
CA SER A 344 2.21 13.22 -1.07
C SER A 344 3.54 12.50 -0.86
N PHE A 345 4.43 12.53 -1.85
CA PHE A 345 5.66 11.74 -1.86
C PHE A 345 6.93 12.55 -2.10
N GLY A 346 6.81 13.81 -2.52
CA GLY A 346 7.94 14.65 -2.91
C GLY A 346 8.67 14.12 -4.13
N HIS A 347 9.81 14.75 -4.42
CA HIS A 347 10.77 14.24 -5.37
C HIS A 347 11.31 12.87 -4.93
N GLU A 348 11.42 11.97 -5.90
CA GLU A 348 12.02 10.67 -5.66
C GLU A 348 13.48 10.80 -5.24
N ARG A 349 13.86 10.01 -4.23
CA ARG A 349 15.20 10.01 -3.66
C ARG A 349 15.89 8.68 -3.97
N PRO A 350 17.22 8.67 -4.19
CA PRO A 350 17.97 7.44 -4.24
C PRO A 350 17.74 6.60 -2.98
N LEU A 351 17.45 5.31 -3.14
CA LEU A 351 17.21 4.40 -2.00
C LEU A 351 18.38 4.38 -1.00
N GLU A 352 19.61 4.57 -1.46
CA GLU A 352 20.78 4.62 -0.57
C GLU A 352 20.82 5.86 0.32
N ASP A 353 20.27 6.99 -0.14
CA ASP A 353 20.17 8.19 0.68
C ASP A 353 19.12 8.00 1.77
N ILE A 354 17.97 7.39 1.42
CA ILE A 354 16.93 7.03 2.38
C ILE A 354 17.49 6.04 3.42
N ARG A 355 18.21 5.02 2.97
CA ARG A 355 18.90 4.05 3.84
C ARG A 355 19.86 4.74 4.80
N ALA A 356 20.69 5.66 4.30
CA ALA A 356 21.64 6.41 5.12
C ALA A 356 20.94 7.27 6.18
N ASP A 357 19.81 7.89 5.85
CA ASP A 357 18.99 8.64 6.80
C ASP A 357 18.39 7.75 7.89
N ILE A 358 17.86 6.59 7.53
CA ILE A 358 17.33 5.62 8.50
C ILE A 358 18.45 5.15 9.44
N ILE A 359 19.61 4.80 8.89
CA ILE A 359 20.79 4.38 9.67
C ILE A 359 21.19 5.48 10.66
N ARG A 360 21.28 6.73 10.20
CA ARG A 360 21.64 7.88 11.03
C ARG A 360 20.60 8.13 12.13
N ALA A 361 19.32 8.14 11.79
CA ALA A 361 18.24 8.33 12.76
C ALA A 361 18.22 7.21 13.81
N CYS A 362 18.44 5.96 13.38
CA CYS A 362 18.58 4.82 14.29
C CYS A 362 19.87 4.82 15.12
N ALA A 363 20.85 5.68 14.82
CA ALA A 363 22.03 5.86 15.66
C ALA A 363 21.81 6.91 16.76
N THR A 364 20.91 7.86 16.54
CA THR A 364 20.67 9.01 17.44
C THR A 364 19.56 8.80 18.47
N ILE A 365 18.57 7.93 18.18
CA ILE A 365 17.54 7.48 19.15
C ILE A 365 18.11 6.48 20.16
#